data_AF-A0A6M0C6E1-F1
#
_entry.id   AF-A0A6M0C6E1-F1
#
_cell.length_a   1.000
_cell.length_b   1.000
_cell.length_c   1.000
_cell.angle_alpha   90.00
_cell.angle_beta   90.00
_cell.angle_gamma   90.00
#
_symmetry.space_group_name_H-M   'P 1'
#
loop_
_entity.id
_entity.type
_entity.pdbx_description
1 polymer ?
#
loop_
_entity_poly.entity_id
_entity_poly.type
_entity_poly.pdbx_seq_one_letter_code
_entity_poly.pdbx_strand_id
1 'polypeptide(L)' 'LNQVEKDAEVLGMEKEALVEDFMIAYGEALNNIGFTTNEIMRMSAHGLVAA' A
#
# COMPACT_ATOMS: atom_id res chain seq x y z
N LEU A 1 8.03 5.29 -1.15
CA LEU A 1 8.32 4.61 0.13
C LEU A 1 9.81 4.65 0.48
N ASN A 2 10.70 4.28 -0.44
CA ASN A 2 12.15 4.18 -0.16
C ASN A 2 12.87 5.50 0.22
N GLN A 3 12.30 6.67 -0.08
CA GLN A 3 12.88 7.96 0.31
C GLN A 3 12.43 8.48 1.69
N VAL A 4 11.31 7.99 2.23
CA VAL A 4 10.74 8.43 3.53
C VAL A 4 10.96 7.40 4.65
N GLU A 5 11.55 6.26 4.33
CA GLU A 5 11.81 5.16 5.25
C GLU A 5 12.68 5.58 6.46
N LYS A 6 13.71 6.40 6.21
CA LYS A 6 14.61 6.88 7.27
C LYS A 6 13.95 7.85 8.25
N ASP A 7 13.02 8.68 7.78
CA ASP A 7 12.33 9.64 8.64
C ASP A 7 11.15 8.98 9.39
N ALA A 8 10.51 7.97 8.78
CA ALA A 8 9.47 7.17 9.40
C ALA A 8 10.01 6.33 10.57
N GLU A 9 11.21 5.75 10.43
CA GLU A 9 11.89 5.01 11.51
C GLU A 9 12.21 5.91 12.71
N VAL A 10 12.62 7.17 12.47
CA VAL A 10 12.88 8.17 13.52
C VAL A 10 11.60 8.59 14.27
N LEU A 11 10.46 8.59 13.58
CA LEU A 11 9.14 8.89 14.16
C LEU A 11 8.47 7.68 14.83
N GLY A 12 9.13 6.52 14.87
CA GLY A 12 8.58 5.29 15.45
C GLY A 12 7.41 4.72 14.65
N MET A 13 7.31 5.07 13.36
CA MET A 13 6.31 4.54 12.45
C MET A 13 6.90 3.34 11.72
N GLU A 14 6.43 2.15 12.08
CA GLU A 14 6.81 0.92 11.39
C GLU A 14 6.41 1.00 9.91
N LYS A 15 7.38 0.80 9.00
CA LYS A 15 7.15 0.83 7.55
C LYS A 15 6.05 -0.14 7.12
N GLU A 16 5.95 -1.27 7.83
CA GLU A 16 4.92 -2.29 7.60
C GLU A 16 3.50 -1.75 7.87
N ALA A 17 3.32 -0.98 8.95
CA ALA A 17 2.04 -0.36 9.29
C ALA A 17 1.63 0.70 8.25
N LEU A 18 2.58 1.48 7.74
CA LEU A 18 2.34 2.43 6.66
C LEU A 18 1.92 1.75 5.35
N VAL A 19 2.48 0.58 5.06
CA VAL A 19 2.11 -0.20 3.87
C VAL A 19 0.72 -0.82 4.05
N GLU A 20 0.40 -1.32 5.24
CA GLU A 20 -0.94 -1.87 5.54
C GLU A 20 -2.04 -0.82 5.36
N ASP A 21 -1.91 0.34 6.01
CA ASP A 21 -2.90 1.43 5.92
C ASP A 21 -3.05 1.94 4.47
N PHE A 22 -1.94 2.04 3.73
CA PHE A 22 -1.96 2.44 2.33
C PHE A 22 -2.72 1.42 1.47
N MET A 23 -2.48 0.13 1.66
CA MET A 23 -3.08 -0.93 0.84
C MET A 23 -4.59 -1.06 1.11
N ILE A 24 -5.04 -0.85 2.34
CA ILE A 24 -6.45 -0.82 2.71
C ILE A 24 -7.14 0.35 1.99
N ALA A 25 -6.62 1.57 2.16
CA ALA A 25 -7.21 2.77 1.57
C ALA A 25 -7.21 2.72 0.03
N TYR A 26 -6.11 2.22 -0.56
CA TYR A 26 -5.99 2.09 -2.02
C TYR A 26 -6.95 1.02 -2.57
N GLY A 27 -7.11 -0.11 -1.88
CA GLY A 27 -8.05 -1.16 -2.27
C GLY A 27 -9.51 -0.70 -2.22
N GLU A 28 -9.91 0.03 -1.17
CA GLU A 28 -11.25 0.61 -1.06
C GLU A 28 -11.54 1.65 -2.16
N ALA A 29 -10.56 2.50 -2.46
CA ALA A 29 -10.68 3.47 -3.56
C ALA A 29 -10.85 2.78 -4.92
N LEU A 30 -10.07 1.73 -5.21
CA LEU A 30 -10.20 0.98 -6.46
C LEU A 30 -11.53 0.23 -6.55
N ASN A 31 -12.02 -0.33 -5.45
CA ASN A 31 -13.34 -0.96 -5.39
C ASN A 31 -14.46 0.05 -5.68
N ASN A 32 -14.37 1.26 -5.11
CA ASN A 32 -15.32 2.34 -5.37
C ASN A 32 -15.27 2.87 -6.82
N ILE A 33 -14.12 2.77 -7.50
CA ILE A 33 -13.98 3.11 -8.93
C ILE A 33 -14.63 2.04 -9.83
N GLY A 34 -14.84 0.82 -9.31
CA GLY A 34 -15.50 -0.29 -10.02
C GLY A 34 -14.57 -1.42 -10.43
N PHE A 35 -13.34 -1.48 -9.88
CA PHE A 35 -12.46 -2.64 -10.08
C PHE A 35 -12.93 -3.83 -9.24
N THR A 36 -12.82 -5.02 -9.82
CA THR A 36 -13.16 -6.25 -9.10
C THR A 36 -12.05 -6.62 -8.11
N THR A 37 -12.39 -7.35 -7.05
CA THR A 37 -11.44 -7.80 -6.02
C THR A 37 -10.24 -8.57 -6.60
N ASN A 38 -10.43 -9.29 -7.71
CA ASN A 38 -9.36 -10.02 -8.40
C ASN A 38 -8.35 -9.08 -9.07
N GLU A 39 -8.84 -7.99 -9.69
CA GLU A 39 -8.01 -6.96 -10.33
C GLU A 39 -7.22 -6.17 -9.28
N ILE A 40 -7.87 -5.82 -8.16
CA ILE A 40 -7.23 -5.15 -7.03
C ILE A 40 -6.09 -6.01 -6.47
N MET A 41 -6.32 -7.30 -6.23
CA MET A 41 -5.29 -8.22 -5.73
C MET A 41 -4.10 -8.35 -6.70
N ARG A 42 -4.34 -8.37 -8.02
CA ARG A 42 -3.27 -8.38 -9.02
C ARG A 42 -2.46 -7.08 -9.03
N MET A 43 -3.12 -5.93 -8.94
CA MET A 43 -2.45 -4.63 -8.89
C MET A 43 -1.64 -4.45 -7.61
N SER A 44 -2.21 -4.84 -6.47
CA SER A 44 -1.56 -4.86 -5.16
C SER A 44 -0.32 -5.76 -5.16
N ALA A 45 -0.40 -6.96 -5.74
CA ALA A 45 0.75 -7.86 -5.86
C ALA A 45 1.86 -7.28 -6.75
N HIS A 46 1.51 -6.64 -7.88
CA HIS A 46 2.50 -5.98 -8.74
C HIS A 46 3.19 -4.81 -8.05
N GLY A 47 2.47 -4.04 -7.24
CA GLY A 47 3.04 -2.93 -6.45
C GLY A 47 3.93 -3.39 -5.30
N LEU A 48 3.58 -4.50 -4.64
CA LEU A 48 4.36 -5.04 -3.52
C LEU A 48 5.62 -5.80 -3.97
N VAL A 49 5.59 -6.49 -5.12
CA VAL A 49 6.73 -7.24 -5.67
C VAL A 49 7.75 -6.32 -6.37
N ALA A 50 7.32 -5.15 -6.84
CA ALA A 50 8.20 -4.17 -7.49
C ALA A 50 8.84 -3.16 -6.52
N ALA A 51 8.46 -3.18 -5.23
CA ALA A 51 9.01 -2.33 -4.17
C ALA A 51 10.24 -2.95 -3.51
#